data_AF-A0A0E3LNH4-F1
#
_entry.id   AF-A0A0E3LNH4-F1
#
_cell.length_a   1.000
_cell.length_b   1.000
_cell.length_c   1.000
_cell.angle_alpha   90.00
_cell.angle_beta   90.00
_cell.angle_gamma   90.00
#
_symmetry.space_group_name_H-M   'P 1'
#
loop_
_entity.id
_entity.type
_entity.pdbx_description
1 polymer ?
#
loop_
_entity_poly.entity_id
_entity_poly.type
_entity_poly.pdbx_seq_one_letter_code
_entity_poly.pdbx_strand_id
1 'polypeptide(L)' 'MPYFYTVYRFVFDRKSGEYEVYESHYGRPEKKLDINYFE' A
#
# COMPACT_ATOMS: atom_id res chain seq x y z
N MET A 1 -11.11 -13.41 -15.53
CA MET A 1 -10.91 -11.96 -15.37
C MET A 1 -10.42 -11.70 -13.95
N PRO A 2 -9.40 -10.87 -13.71
CA PRO A 2 -8.95 -10.58 -12.35
C PRO A 2 -10.01 -9.75 -11.61
N TYR A 3 -10.15 -10.00 -10.31
CA TYR A 3 -11.13 -9.33 -9.46
C TYR A 3 -10.72 -7.89 -9.08
N PHE A 4 -9.49 -7.48 -9.38
CA PHE A 4 -8.96 -6.13 -9.17
C PHE A 4 -7.80 -5.86 -10.14
N TYR A 5 -7.54 -4.58 -10.41
CA TYR A 5 -6.35 -4.12 -11.14
C TYR A 5 -5.24 -3.70 -10.16
N THR A 6 -5.59 -2.87 -9.18
CA THR A 6 -4.68 -2.36 -8.13
C THR A 6 -5.36 -2.39 -6.77
N VAL A 7 -4.61 -2.73 -5.73
CA VAL A 7 -5.03 -2.68 -4.31
C VAL A 7 -4.01 -1.88 -3.51
N TYR A 8 -4.51 -0.97 -2.66
CA TYR A 8 -3.72 -0.23 -1.70
C TYR A 8 -3.96 -0.77 -0.28
N ARG A 9 -2.88 -1.10 0.45
CA ARG A 9 -2.94 -1.52 1.85
C ARG A 9 -2.31 -0.46 2.73
N PHE A 10 -3.05 -0.02 3.74
CA PHE A 10 -2.62 0.93 4.75
C PHE A 10 -2.41 0.20 6.07
N VAL A 11 -1.21 0.26 6.63
CA VAL A 11 -0.86 -0.34 7.92
C VAL A 11 -0.47 0.78 8.87
N PHE A 12 -1.22 0.93 9.96
CA PHE A 12 -0.90 1.90 11.00
C PHE A 12 0.10 1.31 11.99
N ASP A 13 1.31 1.89 12.07
CA ASP A 13 2.27 1.55 13.12
C ASP A 13 2.01 2.41 14.35
N ARG A 14 1.57 1.75 15.43
CA ARG A 14 1.29 2.40 16.71
C ARG A 14 2.53 2.96 17.40
N LYS A 15 3.74 2.48 17.10
CA LYS A 15 4.98 2.92 17.74
C LYS A 15 5.46 4.25 17.17
N SER A 16 5.50 4.36 15.84
CA SER A 16 5.87 5.60 15.15
C SER A 16 4.70 6.58 15.05
N GLY A 17 3.46 6.09 15.06
CA GLY A 17 2.27 6.90 14.76
C GLY A 17 2.09 7.16 13.26
N GLU A 18 2.84 6.45 12.41
CA GLU A 18 2.84 6.63 10.96
C GLU A 18 2.07 5.52 10.24
N TYR A 19 1.71 5.79 8.98
CA TYR A 19 1.14 4.79 8.07
C TYR A 19 2.19 4.29 7.10
N GLU A 20 2.29 2.97 6.99
CA GLU A 20 2.98 2.33 5.87
C GLU A 20 1.96 2.00 4.77
N VAL A 21 2.31 2.34 3.53
CA VAL A 21 1.43 2.12 2.38
C VAL A 21 2.07 1.12 1.43
N TYR A 22 1.25 0.19 0.94
CA TYR A 22 1.66 -0.81 -0.04
C TYR A 22 0.75 -0.77 -1.26
N GLU A 23 1.33 -0.96 -2.43
CA GLU A 23 0.63 -1.07 -3.71
C GLU A 23 0.84 -2.46 -4.29
N SER A 24 -0.27 -3.12 -4.64
CA SER A 24 -0.27 -4.42 -5.31
C SER A 24 -1.01 -4.31 -6.65
N HIS A 25 -0.36 -4.72 -7.74
CA HIS A 25 -0.98 -4.86 -9.06
C HIS A 25 -1.16 -6.33 -9.41
N TYR A 26 -2.23 -6.65 -10.14
CA TYR A 26 -2.44 -8.02 -10.60
C TYR A 26 -1.24 -8.53 -11.43
N GLY A 27 -0.67 -9.66 -11.01
CA GLY A 27 0.48 -10.28 -11.66
C GLY A 27 1.83 -9.60 -11.40
N ARG A 28 1.92 -8.65 -10.46
CA ARG A 28 3.19 -8.01 -10.06
C ARG A 28 3.44 -8.17 -8.56
N PRO A 29 4.70 -8.16 -8.11
CA PRO A 29 5.03 -8.11 -6.69
C PRO A 29 4.46 -6.86 -6.03
N GLU A 30 4.09 -6.99 -4.76
CA GLU A 30 3.71 -5.85 -3.91
C GLU A 30 4.91 -4.91 -3.73
N LYS A 31 4.64 -3.60 -3.76
CA LYS A 31 5.64 -2.55 -3.58
C LYS A 31 5.27 -1.68 -2.38
N LYS A 32 6.21 -1.47 -1.45
CA LYS A 32 6.08 -0.44 -0.40
C LYS A 32 6.19 0.95 -1.03
N LEU A 33 5.26 1.83 -0.71
CA LEU A 33 5.31 3.24 -1.09
C LEU A 33 5.95 4.02 0.06
N ASP A 34 7.08 4.67 -0.22
CA ASP A 34 7.85 5.44 0.77
C ASP A 34 7.26 6.82 1.07
N ILE A 35 6.30 7.29 0.27
CA ILE A 35 5.74 8.64 0.39
C ILE A 35 4.28 8.52 0.81
N ASN A 36 3.94 9.17 1.92
CA ASN A 36 2.56 9.31 2.37
C ASN A 36 1.87 10.33 1.45
N TYR A 37 1.01 9.87 0.53
CA TYR A 37 0.39 10.71 -0.51
C TYR A 37 -0.80 11.55 -0.01
N PHE A 38 -0.98 11.73 1.30
CA PHE A 38 -2.15 12.40 1.91
C PHE A 38 -1.85 13.78 2.52
N GLU A 39 -0.73 14.42 2.18
CA GLU A 39 -0.48 15.83 2.55
C GLU A 39 -1.30 16.83 1.70
#